data_AF-A0A6B4JS55-F1
#
_entry.id   AF-A0A6B4JS55-F1
#
_cell.length_a   1.000
_cell.length_b   1.000
_cell.length_c   1.000
_cell.angle_alpha   90.00
_cell.angle_beta   90.00
_cell.angle_gamma   90.00
#
_symmetry.space_group_name_H-M   'P 1'
#
loop_
_entity.id
_entity.type
_entity.pdbx_description
1 polymer ?
#
loop_
_entity_poly.entity_id
_entity_poly.type
_entity_poly.pdbx_seq_one_letter_code
_entity_poly.pdbx_strand_id
1 'polypeptide(L)'
;MSAGPLSELAPIRPILDLNRNDSRFVTPIEVLNNLEEGTNLAEMDWEDFEHLVRELFEKIFSGENCEVKVTQASRDCGVDAIAFDPDVIRGGRFVIQAKRYNNIVPTSAVRDLYGTMMAEGANKGILVTTSYFGKDSMEFAKEKPITLMGGFLWHTIY
;
A
#
# COMPACT_ATOMS: atom_id res chain seq x y z
N MET A 1 4.82 -50.22 -6.27
CA MET A 1 4.77 -49.14 -5.27
C MET A 1 3.30 -48.88 -4.98
N SER A 2 2.82 -49.19 -3.78
CA SER A 2 1.43 -48.92 -3.37
C SER A 2 1.36 -47.49 -2.87
N ALA A 3 0.53 -46.65 -3.49
CA ALA A 3 0.23 -45.34 -2.92
C ALA A 3 -0.58 -45.56 -1.63
N GLY A 4 -0.08 -45.04 -0.50
CA GLY A 4 -0.79 -45.09 0.78
C GLY A 4 -2.13 -44.33 0.71
N PRO A 5 -3.08 -44.63 1.61
CA PRO A 5 -4.39 -43.99 1.60
C PRO A 5 -4.24 -42.47 1.82
N LEU A 6 -4.90 -41.69 0.96
CA LEU A 6 -4.84 -40.22 0.96
C LEU A 6 -5.24 -39.59 2.33
N SER A 7 -5.97 -40.36 3.15
CA SER A 7 -6.41 -40.01 4.50
C SER A 7 -5.30 -39.89 5.54
N GLU A 8 -4.11 -40.42 5.26
CA GLU A 8 -2.96 -40.41 6.20
C GLU A 8 -1.97 -39.26 5.94
N LEU A 9 -2.17 -38.48 4.87
CA LEU A 9 -1.33 -37.31 4.59
C LEU A 9 -1.81 -36.13 5.45
N ALA A 10 -1.04 -35.80 6.49
CA ALA A 10 -1.24 -34.56 7.22
C ALA A 10 -1.11 -33.36 6.24
N PRO A 11 -2.05 -32.39 6.28
CA PRO A 11 -1.99 -31.26 5.38
C PRO A 11 -0.68 -30.47 5.58
N ILE A 12 0.08 -30.32 4.51
CA ILE A 12 1.31 -29.51 4.51
C ILE A 12 0.86 -28.05 4.50
N ARG A 13 1.24 -27.29 5.54
CA ARG A 13 0.98 -25.85 5.56
C ARG A 13 1.83 -25.16 4.50
N PRO A 14 1.26 -24.37 3.59
CA PRO A 14 2.04 -23.52 2.71
C PRO A 14 2.88 -22.56 3.53
N ILE A 15 4.14 -22.36 3.14
CA ILE A 15 5.04 -21.40 3.76
C ILE A 15 5.16 -20.22 2.80
N LEU A 16 4.77 -19.03 3.25
CA LEU A 16 5.06 -17.77 2.58
C LEU A 16 6.26 -17.12 3.27
N ASP A 17 7.38 -17.03 2.56
CA ASP A 17 8.59 -16.36 3.04
C ASP A 17 8.67 -14.94 2.48
N LEU A 18 8.38 -13.95 3.33
CA LEU A 18 8.43 -12.54 2.97
C LEU A 18 9.74 -11.93 3.49
N ASN A 19 10.58 -11.46 2.55
CA ASN A 19 11.77 -10.68 2.91
C ASN A 19 11.35 -9.29 3.41
N ARG A 20 11.56 -9.08 4.71
CA ARG A 20 11.26 -7.83 5.44
C ARG A 20 12.51 -6.98 5.72
N ASN A 21 13.67 -7.35 5.18
CA ASN A 21 14.89 -6.58 5.38
C ASN A 21 14.99 -5.51 4.30
N ASP A 22 14.69 -4.27 4.67
CA ASP A 22 14.84 -3.10 3.82
C ASP A 22 15.50 -1.96 4.61
N SER A 23 16.61 -1.43 4.09
CA SER A 23 17.34 -0.34 4.75
C SER A 23 16.60 1.00 4.71
N ARG A 24 15.51 1.11 3.94
CA ARG A 24 14.69 2.31 3.85
C ARG A 24 13.69 2.44 4.99
N PHE A 25 13.48 1.40 5.79
CA PHE A 25 12.46 1.43 6.84
C PHE A 25 12.82 2.38 7.97
N VAL A 26 11.86 3.22 8.37
CA VAL A 26 12.00 4.24 9.41
C VAL A 26 10.85 4.16 10.40
N THR A 27 11.04 4.78 11.57
CA THR A 27 9.96 4.97 12.54
C THR A 27 8.96 6.01 11.98
N PRO A 28 7.66 5.70 11.98
CA PRO A 28 6.61 6.65 11.63
C PRO A 28 6.68 7.93 12.47
N ILE A 29 6.33 9.07 11.87
CA ILE A 29 6.16 10.34 12.58
C ILE A 29 4.68 10.49 12.90
N GLU A 30 4.35 10.84 14.15
CA GLU A 30 2.95 11.06 14.55
C GLU A 30 2.41 12.41 14.03
N VAL A 31 1.49 12.36 13.08
CA VAL A 31 0.81 13.53 12.48
C VAL A 31 -0.67 13.54 12.83
N LEU A 32 -1.30 12.36 12.88
CA LEU A 32 -2.73 12.17 13.17
C LEU A 32 -3.19 12.81 14.48
N ASN A 33 -2.34 12.82 15.51
CA ASN A 33 -2.68 13.37 16.82
C ASN A 33 -2.86 14.90 16.81
N ASN A 34 -2.37 15.59 15.78
CA ASN A 34 -2.44 17.04 15.65
C ASN A 34 -3.48 17.51 14.60
N LEU A 35 -4.24 16.59 14.00
CA LEU A 35 -5.24 16.93 12.98
C LEU A 35 -6.59 17.27 13.60
N GLU A 36 -7.10 18.46 13.28
CA GLU A 36 -8.45 18.86 13.67
C GLU A 36 -9.51 18.28 12.71
N GLU A 37 -10.67 17.96 13.26
CA GLU A 37 -11.82 17.51 12.47
C GLU A 37 -12.23 18.59 11.46
N GLY A 38 -12.30 18.23 10.17
CA GLY A 38 -12.56 19.19 9.09
C GLY A 38 -11.31 19.79 8.42
N THR A 39 -10.11 19.32 8.76
CA THR A 39 -8.87 19.73 8.06
C THR A 39 -8.96 19.44 6.56
N ASN A 40 -8.69 20.46 5.74
CA ASN A 40 -8.61 20.30 4.29
C ASN A 40 -7.29 19.65 3.89
N LEU A 41 -7.31 18.33 3.65
CA LEU A 41 -6.13 17.56 3.24
C LEU A 41 -5.49 18.05 1.93
N ALA A 42 -6.23 18.74 1.06
CA ALA A 42 -5.67 19.28 -0.18
C ALA A 42 -4.78 20.53 0.06
N GLU A 43 -5.01 21.24 1.16
CA GLU A 43 -4.26 22.43 1.58
C GLU A 43 -3.08 22.09 2.49
N MET A 44 -3.04 20.88 3.04
CA MET A 44 -1.92 20.34 3.82
C MET A 44 -0.61 20.35 3.01
N ASP A 45 0.51 20.50 3.71
CA ASP A 45 1.81 20.31 3.08
C ASP A 45 1.94 18.89 2.49
N TRP A 46 2.70 18.75 1.41
CA TRP A 46 2.84 17.46 0.74
C TRP A 46 3.57 16.43 1.62
N GLU A 47 4.54 16.87 2.45
CA GLU A 47 5.28 16.00 3.35
C GLU A 47 4.39 15.51 4.50
N ASP A 48 3.59 16.41 5.09
CA ASP A 48 2.59 16.09 6.11
C ASP A 48 1.54 15.09 5.58
N PHE A 49 1.11 15.24 4.32
CA PHE A 49 0.18 14.29 3.69
C PHE A 49 0.80 12.90 3.52
N GLU A 50 2.07 12.82 3.12
CA GLU A 50 2.77 11.53 3.04
C GLU A 50 2.87 10.87 4.42
N HIS A 51 3.23 11.62 5.45
CA HIS A 51 3.26 11.12 6.83
C HIS A 51 1.90 10.69 7.36
N LEU A 52 0.85 11.44 7.06
CA LEU A 52 -0.53 11.08 7.38
C LEU A 52 -0.91 9.72 6.76
N VAL A 53 -0.62 9.52 5.47
CA VAL A 53 -0.93 8.25 4.79
C VAL A 53 -0.12 7.12 5.39
N ARG A 54 1.16 7.34 5.71
CA ARG A 54 2.03 6.34 6.35
C ARG A 54 1.43 5.85 7.68
N GLU A 55 1.06 6.76 8.57
CA GLU A 55 0.41 6.40 9.84
C GLU A 55 -0.95 5.73 9.65
N LEU A 56 -1.76 6.23 8.70
CA LEU A 56 -3.08 5.66 8.42
C LEU A 56 -2.97 4.19 8.02
N PHE A 57 -2.04 3.87 7.12
CA PHE A 57 -1.81 2.51 6.69
C PHE A 57 -1.25 1.64 7.82
N GLU A 58 -0.34 2.17 8.63
CA GLU A 58 0.11 1.43 9.80
C GLU A 58 -1.07 1.07 10.72
N LYS A 59 -1.96 2.02 11.02
CA LYS A 59 -3.15 1.77 11.85
C LYS A 59 -4.11 0.77 11.22
N ILE A 60 -4.45 0.94 9.94
CA ILE A 60 -5.38 0.03 9.23
C ILE A 60 -4.89 -1.41 9.26
N PHE A 61 -3.60 -1.63 9.02
CA PHE A 61 -3.05 -2.98 8.87
C PHE A 61 -2.55 -3.58 10.19
N SER A 62 -2.31 -2.78 11.23
CA SER A 62 -1.82 -3.24 12.55
C SER A 62 -2.71 -4.30 13.23
N GLY A 63 -3.99 -4.38 12.87
CA GLY A 63 -4.95 -5.32 13.48
C GLY A 63 -5.08 -6.67 12.77
N GLU A 64 -4.57 -6.83 11.54
CA GLU A 64 -4.93 -7.96 10.65
C GLU A 64 -3.83 -9.03 10.50
N ASN A 65 -2.92 -9.18 11.48
CA ASN A 65 -1.67 -9.94 11.32
C ASN A 65 -0.76 -9.41 10.18
N CYS A 66 -1.12 -8.27 9.58
CA CYS A 66 -0.33 -7.59 8.58
C CYS A 66 0.71 -6.71 9.26
N GLU A 67 1.91 -6.66 8.68
CA GLU A 67 2.98 -5.79 9.15
C GLU A 67 3.18 -4.66 8.15
N VAL A 68 3.10 -3.41 8.61
CA VAL A 68 3.41 -2.24 7.77
C VAL A 68 4.76 -1.68 8.17
N LYS A 69 5.58 -1.38 7.17
CA LYS A 69 6.84 -0.69 7.31
C LYS A 69 6.80 0.58 6.48
N VAL A 70 6.98 1.70 7.17
CA VAL A 70 7.11 3.02 6.55
C VAL A 70 8.52 3.17 6.00
N THR A 71 8.65 3.73 4.81
CA THR A 71 9.93 4.04 4.17
C THR A 71 10.27 5.52 4.33
N GLN A 72 11.56 5.84 4.36
CA GLN A 72 12.03 7.23 4.35
C GLN A 72 11.64 7.94 3.05
N ALA A 73 11.23 9.21 3.13
CA ALA A 73 10.80 10.00 1.97
C ALA A 73 11.91 10.24 0.91
N SER A 74 13.18 10.01 1.26
CA SER A 74 14.31 10.22 0.34
C SER A 74 14.86 8.89 -0.18
N ARG A 75 15.01 8.80 -1.52
CA ARG A 75 15.62 7.65 -2.23
C ARG A 75 14.84 6.33 -2.06
N ASP A 76 13.53 6.41 -1.86
CA ASP A 76 12.63 5.27 -1.75
C ASP A 76 12.04 4.80 -3.09
N CYS A 77 12.41 5.44 -4.20
CA CYS A 77 11.80 5.22 -5.52
C CYS A 77 10.28 5.51 -5.52
N GLY A 78 9.84 6.42 -4.63
CA GLY A 78 8.46 6.84 -4.47
C GLY A 78 7.58 5.82 -3.74
N VAL A 79 8.14 4.86 -3.01
CA VAL A 79 7.41 3.96 -2.11
C VAL A 79 7.28 4.64 -0.76
N ASP A 80 6.07 4.87 -0.27
CA ASP A 80 5.84 5.55 1.02
C ASP A 80 5.67 4.56 2.18
N ALA A 81 5.12 3.39 1.89
CA ALA A 81 5.01 2.28 2.83
C ALA A 81 4.97 0.94 2.10
N ILE A 82 5.38 -0.10 2.82
CA ILE A 82 5.27 -1.50 2.38
C ILE A 82 4.50 -2.26 3.44
N ALA A 83 3.40 -2.90 3.02
CA ALA A 83 2.67 -3.84 3.87
C ALA A 83 3.05 -5.28 3.51
N PHE A 84 3.15 -6.12 4.54
CA PHE A 84 3.41 -7.54 4.44
C PHE A 84 2.22 -8.28 5.04
N ASP A 85 1.39 -8.85 4.16
CA ASP A 85 0.26 -9.67 4.55
C ASP A 85 0.71 -11.15 4.56
N PRO A 86 0.67 -11.86 5.71
CA PRO A 86 1.11 -13.23 5.82
C PRO A 86 0.13 -14.25 5.21
N ASP A 87 -1.04 -13.84 4.71
CA ASP A 87 -1.98 -14.75 4.07
C ASP A 87 -1.33 -15.41 2.84
N VAL A 88 -1.22 -16.75 2.88
CA VAL A 88 -0.51 -17.54 1.88
C VAL A 88 -1.22 -17.62 0.53
N ILE A 89 -2.48 -17.19 0.45
CA ILE A 89 -3.34 -17.26 -0.75
C ILE A 89 -3.51 -15.87 -1.36
N ARG A 90 -3.76 -14.86 -0.54
CA ARG A 90 -4.16 -13.51 -0.96
C ARG A 90 -3.18 -12.42 -0.54
N GLY A 91 -2.31 -12.72 0.42
CA GLY A 91 -1.36 -11.79 0.98
C GLY A 91 -0.11 -11.63 0.11
N GLY A 92 0.98 -11.23 0.74
CA GLY A 92 2.25 -10.92 0.10
C GLY A 92 2.74 -9.52 0.41
N ARG A 93 3.56 -8.98 -0.49
CA ARG A 93 4.12 -7.63 -0.36
C ARG A 93 3.23 -6.63 -1.09
N PHE A 94 2.74 -5.62 -0.38
CA PHE A 94 1.98 -4.53 -0.97
C PHE A 94 2.79 -3.24 -0.93
N VAL A 95 2.84 -2.53 -2.05
CA VAL A 95 3.50 -1.23 -2.16
C VAL A 95 2.44 -0.14 -2.11
N ILE A 96 2.66 0.86 -1.26
CA ILE A 96 1.77 1.99 -1.07
C ILE A 96 2.51 3.26 -1.48
N GLN A 97 1.85 4.09 -2.28
CA GLN A 97 2.33 5.40 -2.71
C GLN A 97 1.30 6.46 -2.37
N ALA A 98 1.73 7.52 -1.71
CA ALA A 98 0.98 8.73 -1.43
C ALA A 98 1.42 9.83 -2.39
N LYS A 99 0.45 10.43 -3.08
CA LYS A 99 0.68 11.57 -3.97
C LYS A 99 -0.40 12.62 -3.78
N ARG A 100 0.00 13.74 -3.18
CA ARG A 100 -0.84 14.94 -3.14
C ARG A 100 -0.91 15.55 -4.54
N TYR A 101 -2.12 15.65 -5.08
CA TYR A 101 -2.40 16.34 -6.34
C TYR A 101 -3.55 17.33 -6.13
N ASN A 102 -3.48 18.46 -6.83
CA ASN A 102 -4.58 19.46 -6.87
C ASN A 102 -5.43 19.31 -8.14
N ASN A 103 -4.93 18.57 -9.13
CA ASN A 103 -5.60 18.29 -10.40
C ASN A 103 -5.79 16.78 -10.57
N ILE A 104 -6.47 16.37 -11.64
CA ILE A 104 -6.63 14.96 -12.01
C ILE A 104 -5.27 14.26 -12.00
N VAL A 105 -5.21 13.10 -11.34
CA VAL A 105 -3.97 12.31 -11.27
C VAL A 105 -3.55 11.85 -12.66
N PRO A 106 -2.33 12.15 -13.10
CA PRO A 106 -1.86 11.76 -14.42
C PRO A 106 -1.74 10.24 -14.51
N THR A 107 -2.08 9.67 -15.67
CA THR A 107 -1.97 8.22 -15.92
C THR A 107 -0.53 7.71 -15.78
N SER A 108 0.47 8.57 -15.95
CA SER A 108 1.87 8.22 -15.67
C SER A 108 2.08 7.78 -14.23
N ALA A 109 1.47 8.44 -13.23
CA ALA A 109 1.63 8.06 -11.82
C ALA A 109 1.16 6.62 -11.55
N VAL A 110 0.07 6.18 -12.19
CA VAL A 110 -0.44 4.81 -12.06
C VAL A 110 0.47 3.80 -12.77
N ARG A 111 1.06 4.19 -13.91
CA ARG A 111 2.04 3.36 -14.64
C ARG A 111 3.35 3.23 -13.86
N ASP A 112 3.79 4.32 -13.24
CA ASP A 112 4.99 4.36 -12.43
C ASP A 112 4.82 3.46 -11.19
N LEU A 113 3.67 3.53 -10.50
CA LEU A 113 3.33 2.57 -9.43
C LEU A 113 3.45 1.13 -9.92
N TYR A 114 2.90 0.82 -11.11
CA TYR A 114 2.98 -0.54 -11.64
C TYR A 114 4.43 -0.98 -11.89
N GLY A 115 5.29 -0.08 -12.40
CA GLY A 115 6.73 -0.31 -12.52
C GLY A 115 7.39 -0.56 -11.16
N THR A 116 7.06 0.24 -10.15
CA THR A 116 7.54 0.08 -8.78
C THR A 116 7.12 -1.26 -8.18
N MET A 117 5.87 -1.70 -8.40
CA MET A 117 5.42 -3.02 -7.93
C MET A 117 6.28 -4.15 -8.51
N MET A 118 6.60 -4.09 -9.80
CA MET A 118 7.44 -5.11 -10.44
C MET A 118 8.88 -5.08 -9.90
N ALA A 119 9.43 -3.87 -9.66
CA ALA A 119 10.78 -3.71 -9.10
C ALA A 119 10.87 -4.22 -7.65
N GLU A 120 9.82 -4.01 -6.86
CA GLU A 120 9.74 -4.41 -5.45
C GLU A 120 9.28 -5.87 -5.26
N GLY A 121 8.85 -6.56 -6.32
CA GLY A 121 8.23 -7.88 -6.21
C GLY A 121 6.89 -7.87 -5.47
N ALA A 122 6.15 -6.76 -5.56
CA ALA A 122 4.89 -6.56 -4.87
C ALA A 122 3.72 -7.25 -5.58
N ASN A 123 2.89 -7.94 -4.81
CA ASN A 123 1.67 -8.59 -5.27
C ASN A 123 0.54 -7.58 -5.53
N LYS A 124 0.58 -6.43 -4.86
CA LYS A 124 -0.44 -5.38 -4.97
C LYS A 124 0.19 -3.99 -4.84
N GLY A 125 -0.34 -3.04 -5.59
CA GLY A 125 0.01 -1.62 -5.47
C GLY A 125 -1.19 -0.80 -5.03
N ILE A 126 -0.95 0.22 -4.23
CA ILE A 126 -1.98 1.11 -3.72
C ILE A 126 -1.54 2.54 -3.97
N LEU A 127 -2.31 3.29 -4.77
CA LEU A 127 -2.05 4.71 -5.02
C LEU A 127 -3.07 5.56 -4.28
N VAL A 128 -2.55 6.44 -3.44
CA VAL A 128 -3.28 7.31 -2.53
C VAL A 128 -3.16 8.74 -2.96
N THR A 129 -4.29 9.44 -3.05
CA THR A 129 -4.28 10.85 -3.40
C THR A 129 -5.44 11.60 -2.75
N THR A 130 -5.24 12.91 -2.55
CA THR A 130 -6.27 13.89 -2.22
C THR A 130 -7.19 14.23 -3.40
N SER A 131 -6.80 13.85 -4.63
CA SER A 131 -7.51 14.19 -5.87
C SER A 131 -8.34 13.03 -6.43
N TYR A 132 -8.65 13.09 -7.72
CA TYR A 132 -9.43 12.11 -8.47
C TYR A 132 -8.63 11.49 -9.61
N PHE A 133 -8.96 10.24 -9.94
CA PHE A 133 -8.37 9.53 -11.06
C PHE A 133 -9.22 9.72 -12.32
N GLY A 134 -8.56 10.04 -13.44
CA GLY A 134 -9.21 10.10 -14.75
C GLY A 134 -9.57 8.72 -15.29
N LYS A 135 -10.40 8.69 -16.34
CA LYS A 135 -10.84 7.46 -17.01
C LYS A 135 -9.67 6.57 -17.42
N ASP A 136 -8.63 7.14 -18.02
CA ASP A 136 -7.46 6.39 -18.50
C ASP A 136 -6.68 5.73 -17.37
N SER A 137 -6.59 6.41 -16.22
CA SER A 137 -5.97 5.87 -14.99
C SER A 137 -6.77 4.69 -14.44
N MET A 138 -8.10 4.80 -14.41
CA MET A 138 -8.98 3.71 -13.97
C MET A 138 -8.96 2.51 -14.93
N GLU A 139 -9.01 2.76 -16.24
CA GLU A 139 -8.92 1.70 -17.26
C GLU A 139 -7.57 0.98 -17.20
N PHE A 140 -6.47 1.72 -16.99
CA PHE A 140 -5.16 1.09 -16.82
C PHE A 140 -5.11 0.18 -15.59
N ALA A 141 -5.76 0.56 -14.48
CA ALA A 141 -5.75 -0.21 -13.23
C ALA A 141 -6.70 -1.42 -13.22
N LYS A 142 -7.79 -1.40 -14.00
CA LYS A 142 -8.92 -2.37 -13.94
C LYS A 142 -8.53 -3.84 -13.95
N GLU A 143 -7.48 -4.21 -14.67
CA GLU A 143 -7.02 -5.60 -14.82
C GLU A 143 -5.65 -5.85 -14.18
N LYS A 144 -5.21 -4.94 -13.31
CA LYS A 144 -3.94 -5.03 -12.60
C LYS A 144 -4.21 -5.11 -11.11
N PRO A 145 -3.28 -5.67 -10.32
CA PRO A 145 -3.41 -5.67 -8.86
C PRO A 145 -3.08 -4.28 -8.29
N ILE A 146 -3.78 -3.25 -8.77
CA ILE A 146 -3.65 -1.87 -8.37
C ILE A 146 -4.97 -1.43 -7.74
N THR A 147 -4.88 -0.84 -6.55
CA THR A 147 -6.00 -0.16 -5.91
C THR A 147 -5.77 1.34 -5.99
N LEU A 148 -6.72 2.05 -6.59
CA LEU A 148 -6.73 3.50 -6.65
C LEU A 148 -7.67 4.03 -5.58
N MET A 149 -7.17 4.88 -4.69
CA MET A 149 -7.98 5.48 -3.65
C MET A 149 -7.81 7.02 -3.70
N GLY A 150 -8.87 7.69 -4.14
CA GLY A 150 -8.93 9.14 -4.32
C GLY A 150 -9.60 9.85 -3.14
N GLY A 151 -9.54 11.18 -3.11
CA GLY A 151 -9.89 12.00 -1.94
C GLY A 151 -11.25 11.74 -1.30
N PHE A 152 -12.25 11.33 -2.08
CA PHE A 152 -13.58 10.98 -1.57
C PHE A 152 -13.63 9.63 -0.82
N LEU A 153 -12.74 8.67 -1.18
CA LEU A 153 -12.80 7.30 -0.66
C LEU A 153 -12.15 7.14 0.73
N TRP A 154 -11.16 7.97 1.09
CA TRP A 154 -10.46 7.85 2.38
C TRP A 154 -11.30 8.31 3.57
N HIS A 155 -12.15 9.32 3.39
CA HIS A 155 -13.08 9.82 4.40
C HIS A 155 -14.20 8.81 4.75
N THR A 156 -14.29 7.68 4.04
CA THR A 156 -15.24 6.60 4.37
C THR A 156 -14.58 5.46 5.13
N ILE A 157 -13.24 5.42 5.16
CA ILE A 157 -12.44 4.45 5.91
C ILE A 157 -12.02 5.05 7.28
N TYR A 158 -12.34 6.33 7.52
CA TYR A 158 -12.15 7.06 8.77
C TYR A 158 -13.45 7.72 9.22
#